data_AF-A0A1G7J1B5-F1
#
_entry.id   AF-A0A1G7J1B5-F1
#
_cell.length_a   1.000
_cell.length_b   1.000
_cell.length_c   1.000
_cell.angle_alpha   90.00
_cell.angle_beta   90.00
_cell.angle_gamma   90.00
#
_symmetry.space_group_name_H-M   'P 1'
#
loop_
_entity.id
_entity.type
_entity.pdbx_description
1 polymer ?
#
loop_
_entity_poly.entity_id
_entity_poly.type
_entity_poly.pdbx_seq_one_letter_code
_entity_poly.pdbx_strand_id
1 'polypeptide(L)'
;MPKTTKNSWFTAFREIIEVLLKSMNKRKRTWHQHVVPYEDDWAVRREGNKRITSKHRRQDTAIKKAKQLARKHKADVIIHRQDGTIRDRINYE
;
A
#
# COMPACT_ATOMS: atom_id res chain seq x y z
N MET A 1 15.77 -30.15 45.21
CA MET A 1 15.52 -29.84 43.78
C MET A 1 14.39 -28.82 43.67
N PRO A 2 14.64 -27.66 43.04
CA PRO A 2 13.66 -27.11 42.10
C PRO A 2 14.27 -26.59 40.78
N LYS A 3 13.75 -27.18 39.70
CA LYS A 3 13.47 -26.74 38.32
C LYS A 3 14.22 -25.52 37.74
N THR A 4 15.25 -25.87 36.96
CA THR A 4 15.59 -25.38 35.61
C THR A 4 14.96 -24.05 35.15
N THR A 5 15.77 -22.98 35.16
CA THR A 5 15.46 -21.70 34.51
C THR A 5 15.50 -21.87 32.99
N LYS A 6 14.34 -21.83 32.33
CA LYS A 6 14.26 -21.79 30.85
C LYS A 6 14.14 -20.34 30.34
N ASN A 7 15.17 -19.93 29.58
CA ASN A 7 15.11 -19.13 28.35
C ASN A 7 15.02 -17.58 28.38
N SER A 8 15.96 -16.92 29.05
CA SER A 8 16.18 -15.46 28.95
C SER A 8 16.89 -14.97 27.67
N TRP A 9 17.47 -15.87 26.86
CA TRP A 9 18.17 -15.53 25.60
C TRP A 9 17.25 -15.59 24.37
N PHE A 10 16.14 -16.32 24.46
CA PHE A 10 15.18 -16.46 23.37
C PHE A 10 14.22 -15.29 23.27
N THR A 11 14.01 -14.51 24.34
CA THR A 11 13.15 -13.32 24.35
C THR A 11 13.80 -12.17 23.58
N ALA A 12 15.08 -11.91 23.83
CA ALA A 12 15.86 -10.91 23.08
C ALA A 12 16.00 -11.29 21.59
N PHE A 13 16.15 -12.58 21.27
CA PHE A 13 16.24 -13.04 19.88
C PHE A 13 14.89 -12.97 19.16
N ARG A 14 13.77 -13.22 19.86
CA ARG A 14 12.42 -13.07 19.27
C ARG A 14 12.10 -11.64 18.90
N GLU A 15 12.44 -10.64 19.71
CA GLU A 15 12.19 -9.24 19.36
C GLU A 15 12.94 -8.83 18.08
N ILE A 16 14.20 -9.28 17.92
CA ILE A 16 14.99 -9.03 16.71
C ILE A 16 14.44 -9.81 15.51
N ILE A 17 14.04 -11.08 15.70
CA ILE A 17 13.38 -11.88 14.67
C ILE A 17 12.08 -11.25 14.23
N GLU A 18 11.22 -10.76 15.13
CA GLU A 18 9.94 -10.16 14.79
C GLU A 18 10.11 -8.90 13.92
N VAL A 19 11.11 -8.07 14.22
CA VAL A 19 11.48 -6.93 13.38
C VAL A 19 11.99 -7.38 12.01
N LEU A 20 12.77 -8.46 11.94
CA LEU A 20 13.28 -9.05 10.70
C LEU A 20 12.18 -9.73 9.86
N LEU A 21 11.27 -10.47 10.48
CA LEU A 21 10.17 -11.18 9.81
C LEU A 21 9.12 -10.19 9.29
N LYS A 22 8.86 -9.11 10.04
CA LYS A 22 8.06 -7.97 9.58
C LYS A 22 8.68 -7.24 8.37
N SER A 23 10.01 -7.27 8.24
CA SER A 23 10.75 -6.74 7.08
C SER A 23 10.63 -7.62 5.83
N MET A 24 10.36 -8.93 5.99
CA MET A 24 10.29 -9.89 4.89
C MET A 24 8.95 -9.91 4.13
N ASN A 25 7.88 -9.31 4.66
CA ASN A 25 6.56 -9.36 4.03
C ASN A 25 6.31 -8.24 2.98
N LYS A 26 7.27 -8.01 2.08
CA LYS A 26 7.10 -7.04 0.98
C LYS A 26 6.24 -7.65 -0.14
N ARG A 27 4.96 -7.26 -0.19
CA ARG A 27 4.09 -7.53 -1.35
C ARG A 27 4.76 -7.10 -2.65
N LYS A 28 4.61 -7.91 -3.71
CA LYS A 28 5.12 -7.59 -5.05
C LYS A 28 4.60 -6.22 -5.48
N ARG A 29 5.52 -5.29 -5.82
CA ARG A 29 5.13 -3.97 -6.34
C ARG A 29 4.50 -4.14 -7.71
N THR A 30 3.25 -3.73 -7.88
CA THR A 30 2.57 -3.71 -9.18
C THR A 30 2.56 -2.28 -9.75
N TRP A 31 2.04 -2.14 -10.97
CA TRP A 31 1.82 -0.84 -11.59
C TRP A 31 0.38 -0.35 -11.44
N HIS A 32 -0.43 -1.00 -10.60
CA HIS A 32 -1.80 -0.58 -10.36
C HIS A 32 -1.83 0.82 -9.75
N GLN A 33 -2.77 1.63 -10.20
CA GLN A 33 -2.91 3.03 -9.80
C GLN A 33 -4.10 3.17 -8.86
N HIS A 34 -3.85 3.71 -7.67
CA HIS A 34 -4.89 4.00 -6.69
C HIS A 34 -5.23 5.47 -6.74
N VAL A 35 -6.51 5.77 -6.82
CA VAL A 35 -7.07 7.10 -6.57
C VAL A 35 -7.55 7.12 -5.13
N VAL A 36 -6.87 7.86 -4.26
CA VAL A 36 -7.10 7.90 -2.80
C VAL A 36 -7.39 9.32 -2.32
N PRO A 37 -8.16 9.50 -1.23
CA PRO A 37 -8.26 10.80 -0.56
C PRO A 37 -6.89 11.22 0.00
N TYR A 38 -6.59 12.52 -0.05
CA TYR A 38 -5.31 13.07 0.41
C TYR A 38 -5.45 14.57 0.76
N GLU A 39 -5.35 14.93 2.05
CA GLU A 39 -5.38 16.34 2.53
C GLU A 39 -6.50 17.18 1.88
N ASP A 40 -7.76 16.75 2.07
CA ASP A 40 -8.98 17.34 1.48
C ASP A 40 -9.10 17.27 -0.05
N ASP A 41 -8.08 16.73 -0.71
CA ASP A 41 -7.98 16.55 -2.15
C ASP A 41 -7.95 15.05 -2.52
N TRP A 42 -7.58 14.75 -3.76
CA TRP A 42 -7.39 13.42 -4.30
C TRP A 42 -5.98 13.22 -4.80
N ALA A 43 -5.42 12.05 -4.56
CA ALA A 43 -4.09 11.69 -5.03
C ALA A 43 -4.11 10.42 -5.88
N VAL A 44 -3.21 10.37 -6.86
CA VAL A 44 -2.86 9.13 -7.55
C VAL A 44 -1.63 8.55 -6.87
N ARG A 45 -1.68 7.28 -6.48
CA ARG A 45 -0.56 6.56 -5.86
C ARG A 45 -0.44 5.19 -6.49
N ARG A 46 0.78 4.80 -6.89
CA ARG A 46 1.04 3.44 -7.35
C ARG A 46 0.99 2.45 -6.17
N GLU A 47 0.47 1.25 -6.40
CA GLU A 47 0.46 0.17 -5.42
C GLU A 47 1.87 -0.09 -4.87
N GLY A 48 1.98 -0.21 -3.54
CA GLY A 48 3.25 -0.36 -2.84
C GLY A 48 4.19 0.86 -2.80
N ASN A 49 3.83 2.01 -3.39
CA ASN A 49 4.60 3.26 -3.23
C ASN A 49 4.24 3.99 -1.92
N LYS A 50 5.26 4.55 -1.26
CA LYS A 50 5.11 5.41 -0.07
C LYS A 50 4.71 6.85 -0.41
N ARG A 51 5.15 7.35 -1.57
CA ARG A 51 4.88 8.71 -2.03
C ARG A 51 3.73 8.71 -3.03
N ILE A 52 2.94 9.79 -3.02
CA ILE A 52 1.94 10.04 -4.06
C ILE A 52 2.64 10.37 -5.39
N THR A 53 2.02 9.97 -6.50
CA THR A 53 2.48 10.27 -7.85
C THR A 53 2.04 11.68 -8.28
N SER A 54 0.83 12.10 -7.87
CA SER A 54 0.27 13.42 -8.17
C SER A 54 -0.92 13.75 -7.26
N LYS A 55 -1.12 15.03 -6.94
CA LYS A 55 -2.27 15.58 -6.19
C LYS A 55 -3.22 16.30 -7.16
N HIS A 56 -4.51 16.24 -6.88
CA HIS A 56 -5.60 16.78 -7.71
C HIS A 56 -6.73 17.25 -6.82
N ARG A 57 -7.33 18.41 -7.14
CA ARG A 57 -8.46 18.95 -6.37
C ARG A 57 -9.71 18.08 -6.42
N ARG A 58 -9.93 17.36 -7.53
CA ARG A 58 -11.15 16.58 -7.76
C ARG A 58 -10.83 15.13 -8.07
N GLN A 59 -11.73 14.23 -7.66
CA GLN A 59 -11.60 12.79 -7.90
C GLN A 59 -11.57 12.46 -9.39
N ASP A 60 -12.39 13.13 -10.20
CA ASP A 60 -12.47 12.90 -11.65
C ASP A 60 -11.15 13.23 -12.36
N THR A 61 -10.47 14.31 -11.96
CA THR A 61 -9.13 14.65 -12.43
C THR A 61 -8.07 13.61 -12.04
N ALA A 62 -8.11 13.12 -10.80
CA ALA A 62 -7.23 12.04 -10.37
C ALA A 62 -7.48 10.74 -11.14
N ILE A 63 -8.75 10.37 -11.39
CA ILE A 63 -9.12 9.20 -12.18
C ILE A 63 -8.59 9.32 -13.61
N LYS A 64 -8.73 10.48 -14.26
CA LYS A 64 -8.18 10.71 -15.61
C LYS A 64 -6.67 10.47 -15.64
N LYS A 65 -5.93 11.00 -14.66
CA LYS A 65 -4.48 10.78 -14.55
C LYS A 65 -4.14 9.31 -14.28
N ALA A 66 -4.87 8.65 -13.38
CA ALA A 66 -4.68 7.24 -13.07
C ALA A 66 -4.89 6.35 -14.31
N LYS A 67 -5.96 6.58 -15.09
CA LYS A 67 -6.24 5.88 -16.35
C LYS A 67 -5.10 6.01 -17.37
N GLN A 68 -4.52 7.21 -17.51
CA GLN A 68 -3.38 7.42 -18.41
C GLN A 68 -2.17 6.56 -18.02
N LEU A 69 -1.84 6.53 -16.72
CA LEU A 69 -0.72 5.74 -16.20
C LEU A 69 -1.00 4.23 -16.28
N ALA A 70 -2.19 3.82 -15.89
CA ALA A 70 -2.68 2.44 -15.97
C ALA A 70 -2.58 1.86 -17.39
N ARG A 71 -3.06 2.59 -18.40
CA ARG A 71 -2.96 2.18 -19.81
C ARG A 71 -1.52 2.03 -20.28
N LYS A 72 -0.63 2.94 -19.88
CA LYS A 72 0.80 2.88 -20.22
C LYS A 72 1.48 1.62 -19.67
N HIS A 73 1.04 1.17 -18.49
CA HIS A 73 1.67 0.08 -17.77
C HIS A 73 0.89 -1.24 -17.80
N LYS A 74 -0.24 -1.31 -18.54
CA LYS A 74 -1.18 -2.44 -18.55
C LYS A 74 -1.51 -2.87 -17.12
N ALA A 75 -2.11 -1.96 -16.37
CA ALA A 75 -2.37 -2.16 -14.95
C ALA A 75 -3.70 -1.55 -14.54
N ASP A 76 -4.37 -2.15 -13.57
CA ASP A 76 -5.64 -1.65 -13.04
C ASP A 76 -5.60 -0.23 -12.44
N VAL A 77 -6.77 0.41 -12.45
CA VAL A 77 -7.10 1.57 -11.62
C VAL A 77 -8.03 1.14 -10.49
N ILE A 78 -7.67 1.45 -9.24
CA ILE A 78 -8.50 1.24 -8.06
C ILE A 78 -8.94 2.60 -7.53
N ILE A 79 -10.24 2.82 -7.42
CA ILE A 79 -10.81 4.10 -7.01
C ILE A 79 -11.37 3.95 -5.60
N HIS A 80 -10.87 4.76 -4.66
CA HIS A 80 -11.34 4.77 -3.28
C HIS A 80 -12.40 5.86 -3.06
N ARG A 81 -13.26 5.69 -2.05
CA ARG A 81 -14.13 6.73 -1.48
C ARG A 81 -13.35 7.58 -0.48
N GLN A 82 -13.98 8.64 0.05
CA GLN A 82 -13.40 9.48 1.09
C GLN A 82 -13.12 8.71 2.39
N ASP A 83 -13.92 7.69 2.70
CA ASP A 83 -13.71 6.77 3.83
C ASP A 83 -12.59 5.74 3.60
N GLY A 84 -11.92 5.78 2.45
CA GLY A 84 -10.84 4.85 2.08
C GLY A 84 -11.32 3.50 1.52
N THR A 85 -12.62 3.20 1.53
CA THR A 85 -13.17 1.98 0.92
C THR A 85 -13.05 2.00 -0.59
N ILE A 86 -13.03 0.83 -1.26
CA ILE A 86 -12.99 0.77 -2.72
C ILE A 86 -14.39 1.10 -3.27
N ARG A 87 -14.46 2.14 -4.08
CA ARG A 87 -15.65 2.54 -4.85
C ARG A 87 -15.80 1.71 -6.12
N ASP A 88 -14.71 1.55 -6.86
CA ASP A 88 -14.73 1.03 -8.23
C ASP A 88 -13.33 0.55 -8.67
N ARG A 89 -13.29 -0.31 -9.70
CA ARG A 89 -12.06 -0.83 -10.31
C ARG A 89 -12.20 -0.86 -11.83
N ILE A 90 -11.17 -0.36 -12.52
CA ILE A 90 -11.08 -0.41 -13.99
C ILE A 90 -9.90 -1.29 -14.36
N ASN A 91 -10.17 -2.36 -15.11
CA ASN A 91 -9.15 -3.31 -15.54
C ASN A 91 -8.52 -2.88 -16.89
N TYR A 92 -7.19 -3.01 -16.99
CA TYR A 92 -6.41 -2.79 -18.21
C TYR A 92 -5.37 -3.91 -18.46
N GLU A 93 -5.32 -4.92 -17.60
CA GLU A 93 -4.52 -6.15 -17.77
C GLU A 93 -5.22 -7.14 -18.72
#